data_AF-A0A7J4QH13-F1
#
_entry.id   AF-A0A7J4QH13-F1
#
_cell.length_a   1.000
_cell.length_b   1.000
_cell.length_c   1.000
_cell.angle_alpha   90.00
_cell.angle_beta   90.00
_cell.angle_gamma   90.00
#
_symmetry.space_group_name_H-M   'P 1'
#
loop_
_entity.id
_entity.type
_entity.pdbx_description
1 polymer ?
#
loop_
_entity_poly.entity_id
_entity_poly.type
_entity_poly.pdbx_seq_one_letter_code
_entity_poly.pdbx_strand_id
1 'polypeptide(L)'
;MKTITSENVSFLLCACTVDDLLMQYAMRDVKAKKSNQQKKANRKKARYVRDEQAYNEHQDNEFLFFISALPHVVFHALVDAGLNVNTRNFQRYFIAHMCLAIKEYFNMSLRRARGLCRFIFWAMQWRCQIPCFKTLDNYMM
;
A
#
# COMPACT_ATOMS: atom_id res chain seq x y z
N MET A 1 45.58 -50.15 -4.79
CA MET A 1 45.13 -49.17 -5.81
C MET A 1 43.85 -49.75 -6.43
N LYS A 2 42.67 -49.17 -6.20
CA LYS A 2 41.41 -49.71 -6.75
C LYS A 2 41.36 -49.36 -8.24
N THR A 3 41.45 -50.37 -9.10
CA THR A 3 41.44 -50.22 -10.55
C THR A 3 40.05 -49.79 -11.02
N ILE A 4 39.99 -48.65 -11.70
CA ILE A 4 38.78 -48.18 -12.38
C ILE A 4 38.57 -49.12 -13.58
N THR A 5 37.56 -49.98 -13.51
CA THR A 5 37.18 -50.86 -14.62
C THR A 5 36.47 -50.07 -15.72
N SER A 6 36.60 -50.51 -16.97
CA SER A 6 35.96 -49.87 -18.14
C SER A 6 34.44 -49.75 -17.99
N GLU A 7 33.82 -50.70 -17.27
CA GLU A 7 32.40 -50.70 -16.92
C GLU A 7 32.02 -49.54 -15.99
N ASN A 8 32.89 -49.15 -15.05
CA ASN A 8 32.64 -48.01 -14.17
C ASN A 8 32.75 -46.67 -14.90
N VAL A 9 33.61 -46.60 -15.93
CA VAL A 9 33.75 -45.41 -16.79
C VAL A 9 32.54 -45.25 -17.71
N SER A 10 32.04 -46.34 -18.29
CA SER A 10 30.82 -46.30 -19.11
C SER A 10 29.57 -46.02 -18.27
N PHE A 11 29.49 -46.52 -17.03
CA PHE A 11 28.42 -46.17 -16.09
C PHE A 11 28.43 -44.68 -15.74
N LEU A 12 29.60 -44.09 -15.48
CA LEU A 12 29.75 -42.65 -15.21
C LEU A 12 29.37 -41.81 -16.43
N LEU A 13 29.79 -42.20 -17.64
CA LEU A 13 29.41 -41.50 -18.87
C LEU A 13 27.90 -41.57 -19.13
N CYS A 14 27.27 -42.73 -18.87
CA CYS A 14 25.82 -42.89 -18.98
C CYS A 14 25.05 -42.06 -17.93
N ALA A 15 25.55 -42.00 -16.69
CA ALA A 15 24.97 -41.16 -15.65
C ALA A 15 25.05 -39.66 -16.01
N CYS A 16 26.20 -39.20 -16.52
CA CYS A 16 26.36 -37.81 -16.95
C CYS A 16 25.41 -37.43 -18.10
N THR A 17 25.16 -38.33 -19.06
CA THR A 17 24.23 -38.05 -20.17
C THR A 17 22.76 -38.04 -19.74
N VAL A 18 22.39 -38.88 -18.77
CA VAL A 18 21.04 -38.89 -18.18
C VAL A 18 20.79 -37.63 -17.36
N ASP A 19 21.77 -37.18 -16.58
CA ASP A 19 21.68 -35.93 -15.83
C ASP A 19 21.58 -34.71 -16.75
N ASP A 20 22.33 -34.68 -17.85
CA ASP A 20 22.22 -33.62 -18.87
C ASP A 20 20.83 -33.61 -19.54
N LEU A 21 20.26 -34.78 -19.81
CA LEU A 21 18.89 -34.92 -20.34
C LEU A 21 17.84 -34.44 -19.33
N LEU A 22 17.97 -34.81 -18.06
CA LEU A 22 17.11 -34.37 -16.97
C LEU A 22 17.20 -32.86 -16.75
N MET A 23 18.41 -32.28 -16.80
CA MET A 23 18.64 -30.85 -16.69
C MET A 23 18.02 -30.08 -17.87
N GLN A 24 18.16 -30.60 -19.10
CA GLN A 24 17.50 -30.02 -20.26
C GLN A 24 15.96 -30.07 -20.16
N TYR A 25 15.41 -31.17 -19.61
CA TYR A 25 13.97 -31.32 -19.40
C TYR A 25 13.44 -30.35 -18.33
N ALA A 26 14.13 -30.25 -17.18
CA ALA A 26 13.81 -29.30 -16.13
C ALA A 26 13.89 -27.83 -16.61
N MET A 27 14.91 -27.51 -17.43
CA MET A 27 15.07 -26.19 -18.04
C MET A 27 13.95 -25.85 -19.04
N ARG A 28 13.40 -26.84 -19.77
CA ARG A 28 12.25 -26.65 -20.67
C ARG A 28 10.98 -26.30 -19.91
N ASP A 29 10.70 -26.98 -18.79
CA ASP A 29 9.54 -26.70 -17.96
C ASP A 29 9.60 -25.32 -17.30
N VAL A 30 10.79 -24.87 -16.86
CA VAL A 30 10.99 -23.52 -16.31
C VAL A 30 10.77 -22.45 -17.39
N LYS A 31 11.29 -22.66 -18.62
CA LYS A 31 11.07 -21.74 -19.75
C LYS A 31 9.59 -21.68 -20.16
N ALA A 32 8.89 -22.81 -20.17
CA ALA A 32 7.46 -22.89 -20.47
C ALA A 32 6.60 -22.21 -19.37
N LYS A 33 6.95 -22.37 -18.10
CA LYS A 33 6.29 -21.67 -16.97
C LYS A 33 6.49 -20.15 -17.06
N LYS A 34 7.71 -19.69 -17.35
CA LYS A 34 8.01 -18.25 -17.54
C LYS A 34 7.24 -17.65 -18.72
N SER A 35 7.19 -18.32 -19.88
CA SER A 35 6.44 -17.83 -21.04
C SER A 35 4.93 -17.77 -20.80
N ASN A 36 4.37 -18.75 -20.06
CA ASN A 36 2.96 -18.75 -19.68
C ASN A 36 2.62 -17.65 -18.65
N GLN A 37 3.52 -17.34 -17.71
CA GLN A 37 3.35 -16.19 -16.81
C GLN A 37 3.37 -14.86 -17.58
N GLN A 38 4.28 -14.72 -18.56
CA GLN A 38 4.37 -13.51 -19.39
C GLN A 38 3.11 -13.32 -20.26
N LYS A 39 2.58 -14.41 -20.85
CA LYS A 39 1.28 -14.39 -21.56
C LYS A 39 0.11 -14.00 -20.64
N LYS A 40 0.09 -14.48 -19.38
CA LYS A 40 -0.94 -14.08 -18.39
C LYS A 40 -0.83 -12.61 -17.99
N ALA A 41 0.37 -12.07 -17.83
CA ALA A 41 0.60 -10.66 -17.54
C ALA A 41 0.13 -9.76 -18.69
N ASN A 42 0.44 -10.15 -19.94
CA ASN A 42 -0.02 -9.42 -21.13
C ASN A 42 -1.55 -9.45 -21.27
N ARG A 43 -2.21 -10.58 -20.93
CA ARG A 43 -3.68 -10.66 -20.88
C ARG A 43 -4.31 -9.74 -19.81
N LYS A 44 -3.66 -9.55 -18.65
CA LYS A 44 -4.15 -8.61 -17.63
C LYS A 44 -4.02 -7.15 -18.08
N LYS A 45 -2.90 -6.80 -18.74
CA LYS A 45 -2.70 -5.47 -19.34
C LYS A 45 -3.70 -5.16 -20.47
N ALA A 46 -4.09 -6.16 -21.26
CA ALA A 46 -5.09 -5.99 -22.31
C ALA A 46 -6.54 -5.87 -21.80
N ARG A 47 -6.83 -6.35 -20.57
CA ARG A 47 -8.19 -6.32 -19.99
C ARG A 47 -8.57 -4.95 -19.42
N TYR A 48 -7.59 -4.17 -18.98
CA TYR A 48 -7.77 -2.83 -18.47
C TYR A 48 -6.82 -1.94 -19.25
N VAL A 49 -7.33 -1.24 -20.27
CA VAL A 49 -6.59 -0.13 -20.88
C VAL A 49 -6.40 0.88 -19.77
N ARG A 50 -5.21 0.88 -19.17
CA ARG A 50 -4.89 1.79 -18.09
C ARG A 50 -4.69 3.15 -18.74
N ASP A 51 -5.63 4.06 -18.49
CA ASP A 51 -5.42 5.45 -18.79
C ASP A 51 -4.35 5.97 -17.81
N GLU A 52 -3.10 5.92 -18.24
CA GLU A 52 -1.96 6.35 -17.43
C GLU A 52 -2.04 7.85 -17.13
N GLN A 53 -2.62 8.64 -18.04
CA GLN A 53 -2.80 10.06 -17.84
C GLN A 53 -3.82 10.33 -16.73
N ALA A 54 -5.00 9.74 -16.81
CA ALA A 54 -6.00 9.87 -15.74
C ALA A 54 -5.48 9.32 -14.39
N TYR A 55 -4.71 8.22 -14.41
CA TYR A 55 -4.11 7.67 -13.20
C TYR A 55 -3.13 8.65 -12.54
N ASN A 56 -2.25 9.28 -13.33
CA ASN A 56 -1.30 10.26 -12.81
C ASN A 56 -2.01 11.52 -12.31
N GLU A 57 -2.99 12.03 -13.06
CA GLU A 57 -3.82 13.17 -12.65
C GLU A 57 -4.58 12.89 -11.34
N HIS A 58 -5.05 11.66 -11.14
CA HIS A 58 -5.67 11.26 -9.88
C HIS A 58 -4.67 11.18 -8.71
N GLN A 59 -3.46 10.66 -8.94
CA GLN A 59 -2.43 10.64 -7.89
C GLN A 59 -1.99 12.05 -7.49
N ASP A 60 -1.82 12.95 -8.47
CA ASP A 60 -1.40 14.32 -8.22
C ASP A 60 -2.47 15.10 -7.41
N ASN A 61 -3.75 14.78 -7.60
CA ASN A 61 -4.86 15.43 -6.92
C ASN A 61 -5.34 14.71 -5.64
N GLU A 62 -4.82 13.52 -5.34
CA GLU A 62 -5.28 12.67 -4.23
C GLU A 62 -5.21 13.41 -2.89
N PHE A 63 -4.12 14.14 -2.66
CA PHE A 63 -3.93 14.91 -1.43
C PHE A 63 -4.95 16.06 -1.29
N LEU A 64 -5.18 16.82 -2.37
CA LEU A 64 -6.14 17.93 -2.35
C LEU A 64 -7.57 17.43 -2.16
N PHE A 65 -7.90 16.32 -2.83
CA PHE A 65 -9.18 15.64 -2.65
C PHE A 65 -9.37 15.18 -1.20
N PHE A 66 -8.36 14.54 -0.61
CA PHE A 66 -8.41 14.11 0.79
C PHE A 66 -8.67 15.29 1.73
N ILE A 67 -7.90 16.38 1.64
CA ILE A 67 -8.04 17.54 2.53
C ILE A 67 -9.39 18.24 2.35
N SER A 68 -9.89 18.36 1.13
CA SER A 68 -11.18 19.01 0.85
C SER A 68 -12.38 18.15 1.30
N ALA A 69 -12.31 16.83 1.15
CA ALA A 69 -13.38 15.92 1.55
C ALA A 69 -13.39 15.63 3.07
N LEU A 70 -12.25 15.78 3.75
CA LEU A 70 -12.06 15.40 5.14
C LEU A 70 -13.11 15.98 6.11
N PRO A 71 -13.46 17.28 6.07
CA PRO A 71 -14.51 17.83 6.94
C PRO A 71 -15.85 17.12 6.77
N HIS A 72 -16.25 16.80 5.54
CA HIS A 72 -17.53 16.15 5.27
C HIS A 72 -17.56 14.71 5.77
N VAL A 73 -16.48 13.97 5.49
CA VAL A 73 -16.35 12.56 5.92
C VAL A 73 -16.39 12.47 7.45
N VAL A 74 -15.64 13.32 8.15
CA VAL A 74 -15.61 13.34 9.61
C VAL A 74 -16.97 13.77 10.19
N PHE A 75 -17.64 14.74 9.56
CA PHE A 75 -18.98 15.15 10.00
C PHE A 75 -19.98 13.99 9.93
N HIS A 76 -20.06 13.31 8.78
CA HIS A 76 -20.95 12.16 8.60
C HIS A 76 -20.62 11.03 9.56
N ALA A 77 -19.33 10.68 9.71
CA ALA A 77 -18.91 9.63 10.63
C ALA A 77 -19.31 9.92 12.10
N LEU A 78 -19.21 11.17 12.55
CA LEU A 78 -19.61 11.54 13.90
C LEU A 78 -21.13 11.55 14.08
N VAL A 79 -21.88 11.97 13.06
CA VAL A 79 -23.35 11.92 13.06
C VAL A 79 -23.85 10.48 13.11
N ASP A 80 -23.29 9.61 12.26
CA ASP A 80 -23.64 8.18 12.19
C ASP A 80 -23.28 7.44 13.49
N ALA A 81 -22.22 7.86 14.17
CA ALA A 81 -21.85 7.34 15.50
C ALA A 81 -22.84 7.73 16.62
N GLY A 82 -23.91 8.48 16.31
CA GLY A 82 -24.96 8.81 17.28
C GLY A 82 -24.51 9.79 18.36
N LEU A 83 -23.46 10.57 18.09
CA LEU A 83 -22.97 11.63 18.98
C LEU A 83 -24.01 12.77 19.05
N ASN A 84 -25.03 12.58 19.89
CA ASN A 84 -26.01 13.59 20.31
C ASN A 84 -25.37 14.60 21.25
N VAL A 85 -24.39 15.35 20.76
CA VAL A 85 -23.57 16.24 21.60
C VAL A 85 -23.98 17.70 21.46
N ASN A 86 -24.02 18.39 22.60
CA ASN A 86 -23.95 19.84 22.67
C ASN A 86 -22.95 20.38 21.64
N THR A 87 -23.31 21.45 20.94
CA THR A 87 -22.55 22.06 19.81
C THR A 87 -21.05 22.20 20.09
N ARG A 88 -20.67 22.58 21.32
CA ARG A 88 -19.26 22.70 21.75
C ARG A 88 -18.49 21.39 21.78
N ASN A 89 -19.13 20.30 22.20
CA ASN A 89 -18.47 19.00 22.25
C ASN A 89 -18.32 18.42 20.85
N PHE A 90 -19.35 18.57 20.01
CA PHE A 90 -19.29 18.16 18.60
C PHE A 90 -18.11 18.81 17.88
N GLN A 91 -17.91 20.13 18.05
CA GLN A 91 -16.79 20.84 17.46
C GLN A 91 -15.42 20.30 17.91
N ARG A 92 -15.28 19.89 19.17
CA ARG A 92 -14.04 19.29 19.69
C ARG A 92 -13.77 17.92 19.08
N TYR A 93 -14.79 17.07 19.03
CA TYR A 93 -14.67 15.75 18.38
C TYR A 93 -14.34 15.89 16.90
N PHE A 94 -15.03 16.81 16.22
CA PHE A 94 -14.80 17.13 14.82
C PHE A 94 -13.35 17.49 14.52
N ILE A 95 -12.79 18.46 15.27
CA ILE A 95 -11.40 18.87 15.09
C ILE A 95 -10.44 17.74 15.44
N ALA A 96 -10.69 16.99 16.51
CA ALA A 96 -9.83 15.88 16.92
C ALA A 96 -9.76 14.79 15.85
N HIS A 97 -10.90 14.39 15.29
CA HIS A 97 -10.97 13.34 14.26
C HIS A 97 -10.36 13.80 12.93
N MET A 98 -10.50 15.09 12.56
CA MET A 98 -9.75 15.63 11.42
C MET A 98 -8.23 15.55 11.63
N CYS A 99 -7.73 15.90 12.82
CA CYS A 99 -6.30 15.80 13.12
C CYS A 99 -5.79 14.36 13.14
N LEU A 100 -6.59 13.41 13.64
CA LEU A 100 -6.26 11.98 13.64
C LEU A 100 -6.23 11.40 12.23
N ALA A 101 -7.20 11.74 11.39
CA ALA A 101 -7.24 11.29 9.99
C ALA A 101 -6.02 11.81 9.20
N ILE A 102 -5.63 13.08 9.38
CA ILE A 102 -4.41 13.63 8.77
C ILE A 102 -3.17 12.87 9.26
N LYS A 103 -3.09 12.59 10.57
CA LYS A 103 -1.98 11.82 11.14
C LYS A 103 -1.89 10.44 10.48
N GLU A 104 -3.00 9.71 10.38
CA GLU A 104 -3.05 8.35 9.84
C GLU A 104 -2.73 8.32 8.35
N TYR A 105 -3.27 9.24 7.57
CA TYR A 105 -2.99 9.35 6.14
C TYR A 105 -1.49 9.47 5.85
N PHE A 106 -0.76 10.25 6.64
CA PHE A 106 0.68 10.42 6.49
C PHE A 106 1.53 9.48 7.34
N ASN A 107 0.92 8.58 8.10
CA ASN A 107 1.58 7.69 9.05
C ASN A 107 2.63 8.41 9.94
N MET A 108 2.26 9.57 10.48
CA MET A 108 3.17 10.43 11.25
C MET A 108 3.01 10.25 12.76
N SER A 109 4.05 10.63 13.52
CA SER A 109 3.90 10.82 14.96
C SER A 109 3.02 12.04 15.25
N LEU A 110 2.24 12.00 16.33
CA LEU A 110 1.35 13.11 16.72
C LEU A 110 2.08 14.45 16.86
N ARG A 111 3.36 14.45 17.28
CA ARG A 111 4.19 15.65 17.36
C ARG A 111 4.39 16.29 15.98
N ARG A 112 4.71 15.48 14.96
CA ARG A 112 4.88 15.94 13.56
C ARG A 112 3.54 16.30 12.93
N ALA A 113 2.52 15.48 13.17
CA ALA A 113 1.17 15.70 12.68
C ALA A 113 0.59 17.05 13.15
N ARG A 114 0.93 17.54 14.36
CA ARG A 114 0.47 18.85 14.84
C ARG A 114 0.96 20.01 13.97
N GLY A 115 2.22 19.99 13.56
CA GLY A 115 2.79 21.03 12.68
C GLY A 115 2.09 21.02 11.32
N LEU A 116 1.88 19.82 10.78
CA LEU A 116 1.17 19.61 9.52
C LEU A 116 -0.31 20.04 9.62
N CYS A 117 -1.02 19.67 10.68
CA CYS A 117 -2.41 20.09 10.91
C CYS A 117 -2.51 21.62 11.01
N ARG A 118 -1.57 22.28 11.71
CA ARG A 118 -1.53 23.75 11.76
C ARG A 118 -1.36 24.36 10.39
N PHE A 119 -0.44 23.82 9.59
CA PHE A 119 -0.20 24.28 8.23
C PHE A 119 -1.44 24.09 7.35
N ILE A 120 -2.04 22.90 7.35
CA ILE A 120 -3.24 22.58 6.56
C ILE A 120 -4.42 23.47 6.97
N PHE A 121 -4.67 23.62 8.27
CA PHE A 121 -5.79 24.42 8.77
C PHE A 121 -5.60 25.90 8.44
N TRP A 122 -4.36 26.38 8.48
CA TRP A 122 -4.02 27.72 8.02
C TRP A 122 -4.23 27.87 6.51
N ALA A 123 -3.72 26.92 5.70
CA ALA A 123 -3.85 26.94 4.25
C ALA A 123 -5.31 26.88 3.79
N MET A 124 -6.14 26.10 4.47
CA MET A 124 -7.59 25.98 4.23
C MET A 124 -8.42 27.07 4.91
N GLN A 125 -7.78 28.00 5.63
CA GLN A 125 -8.43 29.06 6.42
C GLN A 125 -9.46 28.56 7.45
N TRP A 126 -9.30 27.34 7.95
CA TRP A 126 -10.16 26.75 8.97
C TRP A 126 -9.89 27.38 10.34
N ARG A 127 -10.86 28.13 10.86
CA ARG A 127 -10.75 28.82 12.16
C ARG A 127 -11.07 27.87 13.32
N CYS A 128 -10.07 27.12 13.77
CA CYS A 128 -10.24 26.22 14.92
C CYS A 128 -8.98 26.03 15.75
N GLN A 129 -9.18 25.76 17.05
CA GLN A 129 -8.10 25.47 17.99
C GLN A 129 -7.73 23.99 17.89
N ILE A 130 -6.51 23.72 17.43
CA ILE A 130 -5.98 22.36 17.33
C ILE A 130 -5.72 21.82 18.74
N PRO A 131 -6.32 20.67 19.13
CA PRO A 131 -6.15 20.09 20.45
C PRO A 131 -4.69 19.73 20.74
N CYS A 132 -4.34 19.66 22.02
CA CYS A 132 -2.99 19.30 22.42
C CYS A 132 -2.75 17.78 22.25
N PHE A 133 -1.47 17.38 22.16
CA PHE A 133 -1.04 15.99 21.99
C PHE A 133 -1.69 15.03 23.01
N LYS A 134 -1.67 15.40 24.30
CA LYS A 134 -2.26 14.56 25.37
C LYS A 134 -3.76 14.36 25.17
N THR A 135 -4.46 15.35 24.62
CA THR A 135 -5.89 15.25 24.33
C THR A 135 -6.14 14.39 23.09
N LEU A 136 -5.26 14.42 22.09
CA LEU A 136 -5.38 13.57 20.89
C LEU A 136 -5.10 12.10 21.19
N ASP A 137 -4.11 11.80 22.04
CA ASP A 137 -3.84 10.42 22.52
C ASP A 137 -5.07 9.79 23.18
N ASN A 138 -5.86 10.57 23.92
CA ASN A 138 -7.08 10.07 24.57
C ASN A 138 -8.17 9.63 23.57
N TYR A 139 -8.12 10.09 22.32
CA TYR A 139 -9.04 9.66 21.26
C TYR A 139 -8.47 8.51 20.41
N MET A 140 -7.23 8.10 20.66
CA MET A 140 -6.60 6.96 20.01
C MET A 140 -6.75 5.64 20.79
N MET A 141 -7.23 5.70 22.04
CA MET A 141 -7.59 4.53 22.85
C MET A 141 -9.04 4.14 22.62
#